data_AF-A0A7C1IZW7-F1
#
_entry.id   AF-A0A7C1IZW7-F1
#
_cell.length_a   1.000
_cell.length_b   1.000
_cell.length_c   1.000
_cell.angle_alpha   90.00
_cell.angle_beta   90.00
_cell.angle_gamma   90.00
#
_symmetry.space_group_name_H-M   'P 1'
#
loop_
_entity.id
_entity.type
_entity.pdbx_description
1 polymer ?
#
loop_
_entity_poly.entity_id
_entity_poly.type
_entity_poly.pdbx_seq_one_letter_code
_entity_poly.pdbx_strand_id
1 'polypeptide(L)' 'MPRYFNPYDVDNMTEVLGTLLSDERLRAQMAAAGPERAARFSWKRAARQTLDVYKKVIS' A
#
# COMPACT_ATOMS: atom_id res chain seq x y z
N MET A 1 -10.30 -4.88 0.29
CA MET A 1 -9.09 -5.33 -0.43
C MET A 1 -8.59 -4.18 -1.31
N PRO A 2 -7.28 -4.07 -1.59
CA PRO A 2 -6.77 -3.04 -2.49
C PRO A 2 -7.38 -3.19 -3.89
N ARG A 3 -7.65 -2.06 -4.54
CA ARG A 3 -8.02 -2.00 -5.96
C ARG A 3 -6.83 -1.47 -6.74
N TYR A 4 -6.44 -2.22 -7.75
CA TYR A 4 -5.36 -1.86 -8.65
C TYR A 4 -5.95 -1.43 -9.99
N PHE A 5 -5.18 -0.62 -10.71
CA PHE A 5 -5.45 -0.25 -12.09
C PHE A 5 -4.15 -0.41 -12.89
N ASN A 6 -4.27 -0.55 -14.20
CA ASN A 6 -3.12 -0.55 -15.10
C ASN A 6 -2.55 0.88 -15.22
N PRO A 7 -1.26 1.13 -14.91
CA PRO A 7 -0.69 2.47 -14.96
C PRO A 7 -0.50 3.02 -16.39
N TYR A 8 -0.68 2.19 -17.42
CA TYR A 8 -0.62 2.59 -18.83
C TYR A 8 -2.01 2.71 -19.48
N ASP A 9 -3.08 2.60 -18.68
CA ASP A 9 -4.46 2.66 -19.14
C ASP A 9 -5.23 3.71 -18.34
N VAL A 10 -5.47 4.86 -18.98
CA VAL A 10 -6.13 6.02 -18.36
C VAL A 10 -7.62 5.75 -18.10
N ASP A 11 -8.28 4.98 -18.95
CA ASP A 11 -9.69 4.67 -18.79
C ASP A 11 -9.88 3.74 -17.59
N ASN A 12 -9.03 2.72 -17.45
CA ASN A 12 -9.04 1.85 -16.28
C ASN A 12 -8.71 2.61 -14.97
N MET A 13 -7.76 3.55 -15.01
CA MET A 13 -7.49 4.45 -13.88
C MET A 13 -8.73 5.24 -13.48
N THR A 14 -9.39 5.87 -14.46
CA THR A 14 -10.57 6.72 -14.25
C THR A 14 -11.74 5.91 -13.69
N GLU A 15 -11.98 4.71 -14.21
CA GLU A 15 -13.04 3.81 -13.73
C GLU A 15 -12.84 3.43 -12.26
N VAL A 16 -11.61 3.01 -11.90
CA VAL A 16 -11.29 2.58 -10.54
C VAL A 16 -11.40 3.75 -9.55
N LEU A 17 -10.88 4.91 -9.91
CA LEU A 17 -10.98 6.12 -9.09
C LEU A 17 -12.42 6.61 -8.99
N GLY A 18 -13.16 6.64 -10.09
CA GLY A 18 -14.56 7.04 -10.13
C GLY A 18 -15.44 6.19 -9.22
N THR A 19 -15.27 4.87 -9.27
CA THR A 19 -15.97 3.93 -8.38
C THR A 19 -15.71 4.23 -6.90
N LEU A 20 -14.46 4.53 -6.55
CA LEU A 20 -14.07 4.87 -5.17
C LEU A 20 -14.68 6.20 -4.70
N LEU A 21 -14.79 7.17 -5.60
CA LEU A 21 -15.37 8.48 -5.29
C LEU A 21 -16.90 8.39 -5.13
N SER A 22 -17.57 7.57 -5.92
CA SER A 22 -19.04 7.41 -5.90
C SER A 22 -19.56 6.48 -4.81
N ASP A 23 -18.79 5.50 -4.36
CA ASP A 23 -19.21 4.54 -3.32
C ASP A 23 -18.61 4.90 -1.96
N GLU A 24 -19.39 5.59 -1.13
CA GLU A 24 -18.99 6.00 0.21
C GLU A 24 -18.69 4.83 1.14
N ARG A 25 -19.44 3.73 1.03
CA ARG A 25 -19.24 2.54 1.87
C ARG A 25 -17.90 1.89 1.53
N LEU A 26 -17.60 1.74 0.23
CA LEU A 26 -16.31 1.23 -0.23
C LEU A 26 -15.16 2.13 0.23
N ARG A 27 -15.31 3.46 0.09
CA ARG A 27 -14.32 4.42 0.56
C ARG A 27 -14.04 4.29 2.05
N ALA A 28 -15.07 4.21 2.88
CA ALA A 28 -14.93 4.05 4.33
C ALA A 28 -14.22 2.73 4.70
N GLN A 29 -14.57 1.63 4.05
CA GLN A 29 -13.91 0.34 4.26
C GLN A 29 -12.42 0.39 3.90
N MET A 30 -12.07 1.00 2.77
CA MET A 30 -10.68 1.12 2.33
C MET A 30 -9.87 2.07 3.23
N ALA A 31 -10.48 3.15 3.72
CA ALA A 31 -9.87 4.07 4.68
C ALA A 31 -9.53 3.36 6.01
N ALA A 32 -10.43 2.52 6.52
CA ALA A 32 -10.19 1.75 7.74
C ALA A 32 -9.10 0.67 7.56
N ALA A 33 -9.07 0.00 6.41
CA ALA A 33 -8.10 -1.06 6.12
C ALA A 33 -6.65 -0.55 5.97
N GLY A 34 -6.45 0.72 5.63
CA GLY A 34 -5.13 1.34 5.43
C GLY A 34 -4.25 1.30 6.70
N PRO A 35 -4.69 1.91 7.81
CA PRO A 35 -3.99 1.85 9.09
C PRO A 35 -3.74 0.43 9.60
N GLU A 36 -4.72 -0.47 9.48
CA GLU A 36 -4.57 -1.89 9.88
C GLU A 36 -3.41 -2.57 9.13
N ARG A 37 -3.28 -2.30 7.83
CA ARG A 37 -2.16 -2.80 7.02
C ARG A 37 -0.85 -2.10 7.41
N ALA A 38 -0.86 -0.79 7.60
CA ALA A 38 0.33 -0.01 7.96
C ALA A 38 0.94 -0.46 9.30
N ALA A 39 0.11 -0.81 10.28
CA ALA A 39 0.54 -1.30 11.59
C ALA A 39 1.39 -2.59 11.52
N ARG A 40 1.33 -3.34 10.42
CA ARG A 40 2.16 -4.53 10.18
C ARG A 40 3.63 -4.20 9.90
N PHE A 41 3.95 -2.94 9.59
CA PHE A 41 5.30 -2.48 9.24
C PHE A 41 5.88 -1.60 10.36
N SER A 42 7.20 -1.58 10.50
CA SER A 42 7.86 -0.65 11.43
C SER A 42 9.25 -0.25 10.95
N TRP A 43 9.56 1.04 11.06
CA TRP A 43 10.87 1.60 10.68
C TRP A 43 12.02 0.95 11.44
N LYS A 44 11.86 0.68 12.73
CA LYS A 44 12.88 -0.02 13.55
C LYS A 44 13.22 -1.40 12.99
N ARG A 45 12.23 -2.15 12.51
CA ARG A 45 12.44 -3.47 11.91
C ARG A 45 13.16 -3.36 10.58
N ALA A 46 12.73 -2.43 9.74
CA ALA A 46 13.36 -2.16 8.45
C ALA A 46 14.85 -1.80 8.64
N ALA A 47 15.17 -0.86 9.53
CA ALA A 47 16.54 -0.46 9.82
C ALA A 47 17.43 -1.64 10.30
N ARG A 48 16.91 -2.46 11.23
CA ARG A 48 17.64 -3.66 11.70
C ARG A 48 17.89 -4.65 10.56
N GLN A 49 16.87 -4.97 9.78
CA GLN A 49 16.98 -5.90 8.65
C GLN A 49 17.95 -5.39 7.58
N THR A 50 17.92 -4.09 7.27
CA THR A 50 18.88 -3.46 6.36
C THR A 50 20.32 -3.56 6.88
N LEU A 51 20.54 -3.27 8.17
CA LEU A 51 21.87 -3.39 8.79
C LEU A 51 22.39 -4.83 8.76
N ASP A 52 21.53 -5.82 9.00
CA ASP A 52 21.91 -7.24 8.98
C ASP A 52 22.40 -7.66 7.58
N VAL A 53 21.82 -7.13 6.51
CA VAL A 53 22.30 -7.36 5.14
C VAL A 53 23.66 -6.71 4.93
N TYR A 54 23.86 -5.45 5.34
CA TYR A 54 25.16 -4.78 5.22
C TYR A 54 26.27 -5.53 5.96
N LYS A 55 26.00 -6.03 7.17
CA LYS A 55 26.95 -6.82 7.93
C LYS A 55 27.38 -8.08 7.18
N LYS A 56 26.45 -8.81 6.56
CA LYS A 56 26.72 -10.05 5.80
C LYS A 56 27.59 -9.85 4.56
N VAL A 57 27.57 -8.66 3.97
CA VAL A 57 28.30 -8.38 2.72
C VAL A 57 29.69 -7.78 3.00
N ILE A 58 29.86 -7.10 4.13
CA ILE A 58 31.11 -6.40 4.49
C ILE A 58 32.03 -7.25 5.36
N SER A 59 31.51 -8.25 6.10
CA SER A 59 32.31 -9.22 6.86
C SER A 59 32.70 -10.44 6.03
#